data_AF-A0A420GBJ1-F1
#
_entry.id   AF-A0A420GBJ1-F1
#
_cell.length_a   1.000
_cell.length_b   1.000
_cell.length_c   1.000
_cell.angle_alpha   90.00
_cell.angle_beta   90.00
_cell.angle_gamma   90.00
#
_symmetry.space_group_name_H-M   'P 1'
#
loop_
_entity.id
_entity.type
_entity.pdbx_description
1 polymer ?
#
loop_
_entity_poly.entity_id
_entity_poly.type
_entity_poly.pdbx_seq_one_letter_code
_entity_poly.pdbx_strand_id
1 'polypeptide(L)'
;MKNPIKTKLAAFVALLLFTTCIASIANAQARSSMRRADSRIDKMDMKQIPYRIPQNPEDISPLLCGEKIPMAVLVDVSGKRFDLNRAISQKPTILVFYRGGWCPYCTRQLSGLQEAFPGLEEMGYQLIAISTDESEGLMKAVAKEKLSYTLLSDADLSLSKQMGIAYKAPKDYWEMLPKTSGGKDTDLLLPVPSVFILDQKGTIHFEFINPDFKQRLSSNLLLAAASSIKEDL
;
A
#
# COMPACT_ATOMS: atom_id res chain seq x y z
N MET A 1 -20.01 -82.29 -33.67
CA MET A 1 -18.83 -81.97 -34.50
C MET A 1 -18.30 -80.61 -34.08
N LYS A 2 -17.03 -80.52 -33.65
CA LYS A 2 -16.36 -79.28 -33.24
C LYS A 2 -16.10 -78.42 -34.50
N ASN A 3 -16.44 -77.13 -34.48
CA ASN A 3 -16.08 -76.17 -35.53
C ASN A 3 -15.52 -74.86 -34.93
N PRO A 4 -14.60 -74.19 -35.65
CA PRO A 4 -13.38 -73.65 -35.07
C PRO A 4 -13.35 -72.11 -35.17
N ILE A 5 -13.95 -71.43 -34.21
CA ILE A 5 -13.95 -69.94 -34.15
C ILE A 5 -13.11 -69.42 -32.97
N LYS A 6 -12.58 -70.30 -32.11
CA LYS A 6 -11.84 -69.90 -30.90
C LYS A 6 -10.34 -69.65 -31.08
N THR A 7 -9.78 -69.76 -32.29
CA THR A 7 -8.31 -69.70 -32.49
C THR A 7 -7.78 -68.41 -33.14
N LYS A 8 -8.62 -67.42 -33.44
CA LYS A 8 -8.17 -66.12 -33.98
C LYS A 8 -8.22 -64.92 -33.02
N LEU A 9 -8.68 -65.11 -31.77
CA LEU A 9 -8.77 -64.00 -30.81
C LEU A 9 -7.54 -63.87 -29.90
N ALA A 10 -6.69 -64.90 -29.80
CA ALA A 10 -5.52 -64.87 -28.91
C ALA A 10 -4.31 -64.11 -29.50
N ALA A 11 -4.24 -63.91 -30.82
CA ALA A 11 -3.09 -63.26 -31.46
C ALA A 11 -3.19 -61.72 -31.51
N PHE A 12 -4.38 -61.14 -31.31
CA PHE A 12 -4.58 -59.68 -31.42
C PHE A 12 -4.45 -58.94 -30.08
N VAL A 13 -4.49 -59.65 -28.95
CA VAL A 13 -4.34 -59.04 -27.61
C VAL A 13 -2.87 -58.88 -27.21
N ALA A 14 -1.95 -59.66 -27.79
CA ALA A 14 -0.53 -59.60 -27.45
C ALA A 14 0.22 -58.41 -28.09
N LEU A 15 -0.30 -57.82 -29.18
CA LEU A 15 0.36 -56.70 -29.87
C LEU A 15 -0.04 -55.31 -29.31
N LEU A 16 -1.13 -55.22 -28.55
CA LEU A 16 -1.59 -53.98 -27.90
C LEU A 16 -1.01 -53.77 -26.50
N LEU A 17 -0.40 -54.80 -25.90
CA LEU A 17 0.26 -54.69 -24.58
C LEU A 17 1.75 -54.31 -24.65
N PHE A 18 2.35 -54.34 -25.85
CA PHE A 18 3.74 -53.91 -26.03
C PHE A 18 3.91 -52.44 -26.42
N THR A 19 2.87 -51.78 -26.95
CA THR A 19 2.93 -50.34 -27.28
C THR A 19 2.65 -49.42 -26.10
N THR A 20 1.94 -49.89 -25.06
CA THR A 20 1.71 -49.10 -23.85
C THR A 20 2.92 -49.05 -22.91
N CYS A 21 3.81 -50.05 -22.96
CA CYS A 21 5.03 -50.05 -22.16
C CYS A 21 6.06 -49.00 -22.61
N ILE A 22 6.17 -48.74 -23.93
CA ILE A 22 7.14 -47.77 -24.44
C ILE A 22 6.72 -46.33 -24.12
N ALA A 23 5.41 -46.04 -24.17
CA ALA A 23 4.88 -44.72 -23.84
C ALA A 23 5.04 -44.37 -22.35
N SER A 24 4.92 -45.35 -21.43
CA SER A 24 5.11 -45.11 -19.99
C SER A 24 6.58 -44.87 -19.61
N ILE A 25 7.55 -45.48 -20.31
CA ILE A 25 8.97 -45.31 -20.00
C ILE A 25 9.49 -43.96 -20.51
N ALA A 26 9.06 -43.53 -21.71
CA ALA A 26 9.42 -42.20 -22.25
C ALA A 26 8.88 -41.06 -21.37
N ASN A 27 7.68 -41.22 -20.81
CA ASN A 27 7.06 -40.21 -19.95
C ASN A 27 7.69 -40.16 -18.53
N ALA A 28 8.28 -41.26 -18.07
CA ALA A 28 9.00 -41.32 -16.79
C ALA A 28 10.38 -40.64 -16.86
N GLN A 29 11.11 -40.80 -17.97
CA GLN A 29 12.41 -40.14 -18.17
C GLN A 29 12.27 -38.62 -18.39
N ALA A 30 11.21 -38.16 -19.06
CA ALA A 30 10.90 -36.74 -19.20
C ALA A 30 10.48 -36.07 -17.87
N ARG A 31 9.70 -36.76 -17.02
CA ARG A 31 9.36 -36.26 -15.67
C ARG A 31 10.56 -36.22 -14.72
N SER A 32 11.52 -37.12 -14.88
CA SER A 32 12.74 -37.18 -14.07
C SER A 32 13.73 -36.06 -14.41
N SER A 33 13.88 -35.69 -15.69
CA SER A 33 14.74 -34.58 -16.09
C SER A 33 14.13 -33.22 -15.72
N MET A 34 12.80 -33.09 -15.78
CA MET A 34 12.09 -31.88 -15.38
C MET A 34 12.08 -31.68 -13.84
N ARG A 35 11.95 -32.76 -13.04
CA ARG A 35 12.07 -32.69 -11.57
C ARG A 35 13.47 -32.35 -11.06
N ARG A 36 14.54 -32.58 -11.85
CA ARG A 36 15.91 -32.17 -11.51
C ARG A 36 16.26 -30.74 -11.86
N ALA A 37 15.49 -30.11 -12.76
CA ALA A 37 15.62 -28.68 -13.05
C ALA A 37 14.88 -27.84 -11.99
N ASP A 38 13.81 -28.38 -11.40
CA ASP A 38 12.97 -27.72 -10.41
C ASP A 38 13.58 -27.70 -8.98
N SER A 39 14.47 -28.65 -8.67
CA SER A 39 15.15 -28.70 -7.35
C SER A 39 16.38 -27.79 -7.24
N ARG A 40 16.63 -26.93 -8.24
CA ARG A 40 17.70 -25.92 -8.23
C ARG A 40 17.18 -24.48 -8.25
N ILE A 41 15.88 -24.28 -8.12
CA ILE A 41 15.33 -23.09 -7.46
C ILE A 41 15.26 -23.40 -5.96
N ASP A 42 16.40 -23.87 -5.44
CA ASP A 42 16.60 -24.11 -4.04
C ASP A 42 16.76 -22.73 -3.42
N LYS A 43 15.69 -22.27 -2.74
CA LYS A 43 15.73 -21.21 -1.75
C LYS A 43 16.69 -20.08 -2.13
N MET A 44 16.28 -19.24 -3.09
CA MET A 44 16.73 -17.84 -2.97
C MET A 44 16.20 -17.40 -1.61
N ASP A 45 17.10 -17.42 -0.63
CA ASP A 45 16.94 -16.69 0.61
C ASP A 45 16.36 -15.35 0.21
N MET A 46 15.09 -15.13 0.54
CA MET A 46 14.46 -13.82 0.51
C MET A 46 15.05 -13.00 1.66
N LYS A 47 16.39 -12.88 1.64
CA LYS A 47 17.16 -11.90 2.37
C LYS A 47 16.61 -10.57 1.88
N GLN A 48 15.68 -10.05 2.67
CA GLN A 48 15.29 -8.65 2.80
C GLN A 48 16.10 -7.78 1.83
N ILE A 49 15.57 -7.55 0.62
CA ILE A 49 16.16 -6.54 -0.25
C ILE A 49 16.10 -5.26 0.58
N PRO A 50 17.24 -4.67 0.96
CA PRO A 50 17.22 -3.53 1.86
C PRO A 50 16.40 -2.43 1.19
N TYR A 51 15.36 -1.95 1.87
CA TYR A 51 14.53 -0.84 1.38
C TYR A 51 15.46 0.32 1.02
N ARG A 52 15.56 0.61 -0.28
CA ARG A 52 16.38 1.70 -0.77
C ARG A 52 15.50 2.94 -0.83
N ILE A 53 15.85 3.95 -0.06
CA ILE A 53 15.15 5.23 -0.05
C ILE A 53 15.22 5.85 -1.47
N PRO A 54 14.07 6.08 -2.13
CA PRO A 54 13.99 6.81 -3.40
C PRO A 54 14.69 8.17 -3.30
N GLN A 55 15.49 8.52 -4.30
CA GLN A 55 16.20 9.81 -4.29
C GLN A 55 15.36 10.94 -4.87
N ASN A 56 14.39 10.62 -5.73
CA ASN A 56 13.44 11.56 -6.30
C ASN A 56 12.00 11.12 -5.96
N PRO A 57 11.04 12.06 -5.89
CA PRO A 57 9.65 11.71 -5.62
C PRO A 57 9.00 10.87 -6.73
N GLU A 58 9.54 10.88 -7.96
CA GLU A 58 9.06 10.04 -9.07
C GLU A 58 9.50 8.58 -8.94
N ASP A 59 10.49 8.28 -8.10
CA ASP A 59 11.08 6.96 -7.93
C ASP A 59 10.41 6.14 -6.80
N ILE A 60 9.33 6.66 -6.21
CA ILE A 60 8.59 5.97 -5.14
C ILE A 60 7.81 4.77 -5.67
N SER A 61 7.45 3.84 -4.78
CA SER A 61 6.66 2.64 -5.12
C SER A 61 5.53 2.47 -4.11
N PRO A 62 4.44 3.22 -4.25
CA PRO A 62 3.35 3.23 -3.29
C PRO A 62 2.58 1.91 -3.26
N LEU A 63 1.89 1.65 -2.15
CA LEU A 63 0.79 0.68 -2.13
C LEU A 63 -0.30 1.13 -3.09
N LEU A 64 -0.90 0.17 -3.79
CA LEU A 64 -1.92 0.36 -4.81
C LEU A 64 -3.33 0.04 -4.29
N CYS A 65 -4.35 0.46 -5.04
CA CYS A 65 -5.73 0.00 -4.82
C CYS A 65 -5.81 -1.54 -4.75
N GLY A 66 -6.54 -2.03 -3.76
CA GLY A 66 -6.68 -3.45 -3.41
C GLY A 66 -5.67 -3.94 -2.36
N GLU A 67 -4.59 -3.20 -2.12
CA GLU A 67 -3.63 -3.52 -1.05
C GLU A 67 -4.12 -3.02 0.31
N LYS A 68 -3.55 -3.58 1.38
CA LYS A 68 -3.84 -3.16 2.76
C LYS A 68 -2.73 -2.28 3.30
N ILE A 69 -3.12 -1.23 4.00
CA ILE A 69 -2.16 -0.39 4.72
C ILE A 69 -1.47 -1.21 5.85
N PRO A 70 -0.23 -0.85 6.24
CA PRO A 70 0.48 -1.51 7.32
C PRO A 70 -0.10 -1.16 8.70
N MET A 71 0.20 -2.00 9.68
CA MET A 71 -0.08 -1.71 11.07
C MET A 71 0.80 -0.55 11.57
N ALA A 72 0.18 0.46 12.18
CA ALA A 72 0.87 1.65 12.64
C ALA A 72 0.25 2.22 13.92
N VAL A 73 1.14 2.65 14.82
CA VAL A 73 0.80 3.47 15.99
C VAL A 73 1.55 4.78 15.86
N LEU A 74 0.82 5.88 15.72
CA LEU A 74 1.35 7.22 15.53
C LEU A 74 1.18 8.04 16.81
N VAL A 75 1.49 9.33 16.73
CA VAL A 75 1.30 10.28 17.84
C VAL A 75 0.29 11.35 17.43
N ASP A 76 -0.67 11.66 18.28
CA ASP A 76 -1.65 12.71 18.04
C ASP A 76 -1.13 14.11 18.41
N VAL A 77 -1.98 15.13 18.22
CA VAL A 77 -1.70 16.53 18.57
C VAL A 77 -1.36 16.73 20.05
N SER A 78 -1.82 15.86 20.95
CA SER A 78 -1.57 15.94 22.39
C SER A 78 -0.31 15.18 22.84
N GLY A 79 0.43 14.59 21.89
CA GLY A 79 1.59 13.76 22.20
C GLY A 79 1.25 12.33 22.63
N LYS A 80 0.00 11.89 22.47
CA LYS A 80 -0.44 10.54 22.87
C LYS A 80 -0.34 9.56 21.72
N ARG A 81 -0.09 8.29 22.06
CA ARG A 81 -0.10 7.18 21.09
C ARG A 81 -1.51 7.01 20.51
N PHE A 82 -1.57 6.88 19.19
CA PHE A 82 -2.80 6.69 18.43
C PHE A 82 -2.70 5.43 17.58
N ASP A 83 -3.58 4.47 17.81
CA ASP A 83 -3.66 3.25 17.00
C ASP A 83 -4.47 3.53 15.72
N LEU A 84 -3.76 3.70 14.61
CA LEU A 84 -4.37 4.05 13.32
C LEU A 84 -5.31 2.95 12.83
N ASN A 85 -4.95 1.69 13.03
CA ASN A 85 -5.67 0.56 12.47
C ASN A 85 -6.97 0.33 13.24
N ARG A 86 -6.94 0.51 14.56
CA ARG A 86 -8.15 0.52 15.38
C ARG A 86 -9.11 1.63 14.96
N ALA A 87 -8.62 2.84 14.66
CA ALA A 87 -9.48 3.92 14.21
C ALA A 87 -10.15 3.59 12.86
N ILE A 88 -9.36 3.09 11.90
CA ILE A 88 -9.86 2.67 10.58
C ILE A 88 -10.90 1.56 10.71
N SER A 89 -10.73 0.62 11.65
CA SER A 89 -11.71 -0.45 11.85
C SER A 89 -13.09 0.00 12.31
N GLN A 90 -13.24 1.27 12.73
CA GLN A 90 -14.53 1.81 13.16
C GLN A 90 -15.30 2.50 12.02
N LYS A 91 -14.61 3.13 11.07
CA LYS A 91 -15.25 3.89 9.97
C LYS A 91 -14.36 3.89 8.72
N PRO A 92 -14.95 3.84 7.52
CA PRO A 92 -14.23 4.14 6.28
C PRO A 92 -13.44 5.44 6.43
N THR A 93 -12.18 5.43 5.97
CA THR A 93 -11.22 6.47 6.33
C THR A 93 -10.61 7.11 5.10
N ILE A 94 -10.65 8.44 5.06
CA ILE A 94 -9.86 9.24 4.14
C ILE A 94 -8.54 9.54 4.83
N LEU A 95 -7.46 8.94 4.33
CA LEU A 95 -6.11 9.05 4.86
C LEU A 95 -5.28 9.97 3.99
N VAL A 96 -4.80 11.08 4.54
CA VAL A 96 -4.07 12.11 3.78
C VAL A 96 -2.65 12.22 4.30
N PHE A 97 -1.65 12.01 3.45
CA PHE A 97 -0.26 12.31 3.79
C PHE A 97 0.14 13.67 3.21
N TYR A 98 0.76 14.50 4.04
CA TYR A 98 1.26 15.81 3.65
C TYR A 98 2.65 16.06 4.27
N ARG A 99 3.34 17.08 3.77
CA ARG A 99 4.75 17.32 4.12
C ARG A 99 4.94 17.93 5.51
N GLY A 100 3.98 18.74 5.96
CA GLY A 100 4.03 19.50 7.21
C GLY A 100 3.35 20.87 7.08
N GLY A 101 2.98 21.48 8.20
CA GLY A 101 2.24 22.74 8.32
C GLY A 101 3.03 23.98 7.90
N TRP A 102 4.34 23.84 7.73
CA TRP A 102 5.22 24.85 7.14
C TRP A 102 5.10 24.96 5.61
N CYS A 103 4.50 23.97 4.95
CA CYS A 103 4.37 23.95 3.49
C CYS A 103 3.08 24.69 3.03
N PRO A 104 3.18 25.76 2.21
CA PRO A 104 2.02 26.58 1.83
C PRO A 104 0.98 25.83 0.97
N TYR A 105 1.40 24.83 0.21
CA TYR A 105 0.48 23.97 -0.54
C TYR A 105 -0.26 22.99 0.38
N CYS A 106 0.37 22.57 1.48
CA CYS A 106 -0.25 21.70 2.46
C CYS A 106 -1.27 22.48 3.29
N THR A 107 -0.96 23.69 3.75
CA THR A 107 -1.94 24.50 4.51
C THR A 107 -3.20 24.76 3.68
N ARG A 108 -3.06 25.13 2.39
CA ARG A 108 -4.21 25.30 1.49
C ARG A 108 -5.02 24.01 1.33
N GLN A 109 -4.36 22.86 1.18
CA GLN A 109 -5.06 21.57 1.11
C GLN A 109 -5.82 21.27 2.40
N LEU A 110 -5.21 21.49 3.57
CA LEU A 110 -5.86 21.25 4.86
C LEU A 110 -7.12 22.11 5.04
N SER A 111 -7.08 23.38 4.67
CA SER A 111 -8.28 24.24 4.71
C SER A 111 -9.35 23.75 3.73
N GLY A 112 -8.98 23.38 2.50
CA GLY A 112 -9.93 22.82 1.53
C GLY A 112 -10.54 21.49 1.96
N LEU A 113 -9.78 20.65 2.67
CA LEU A 113 -10.30 19.42 3.29
C LEU A 113 -11.27 19.74 4.43
N GLN A 114 -11.01 20.79 5.22
CA GLN A 114 -11.90 21.22 6.28
C GLN A 114 -13.25 21.68 5.73
N GLU A 115 -13.28 22.36 4.59
CA GLU A 115 -14.51 22.75 3.90
C GLU A 115 -15.30 21.52 3.40
N ALA A 116 -14.62 20.47 2.92
CA ALA A 116 -15.24 19.23 2.46
C ALA A 116 -15.64 18.28 3.59
N PHE A 117 -14.99 18.38 4.75
CA PHE A 117 -15.09 17.40 5.83
C PHE A 117 -16.53 17.15 6.32
N PRO A 118 -17.41 18.15 6.49
CA PRO A 118 -18.79 17.90 6.87
C PRO A 118 -19.55 16.97 5.90
N GLY A 119 -19.35 17.15 4.58
CA GLY A 119 -19.98 16.30 3.57
C GLY A 119 -19.40 14.88 3.57
N LEU A 120 -18.10 14.74 3.82
CA LEU A 120 -17.46 13.43 3.98
C LEU A 120 -17.95 12.72 5.25
N GLU A 121 -18.13 13.45 6.34
CA GLU A 121 -18.65 12.92 7.60
C GLU A 121 -20.13 12.49 7.47
N GLU A 122 -20.98 13.26 6.78
CA GLU A 122 -22.35 12.88 6.45
C GLU A 122 -22.39 11.58 5.62
N MET A 123 -21.39 11.39 4.75
CA MET A 123 -21.22 10.14 4.01
C MET A 123 -20.74 8.97 4.89
N GLY A 124 -20.34 9.20 6.15
CA GLY A 124 -19.89 8.19 7.09
C GLY A 124 -18.36 8.03 7.18
N TYR A 125 -17.61 8.85 6.44
CA TYR A 125 -16.15 8.82 6.48
C TYR A 125 -15.62 9.54 7.72
N GLN A 126 -14.47 9.07 8.21
CA GLN A 126 -13.58 9.91 9.01
C GLN A 126 -12.43 10.42 8.13
N LEU A 127 -11.83 11.55 8.52
CA LEU A 127 -10.64 12.09 7.87
C LEU A 127 -9.46 12.12 8.86
N ILE A 128 -8.33 11.57 8.43
CA ILE A 128 -7.09 11.51 9.20
C ILE A 128 -5.96 12.05 8.31
N ALA A 129 -5.31 13.13 8.75
CA ALA A 129 -4.18 13.74 8.07
C ALA A 129 -2.88 13.43 8.82
N ILE A 130 -1.83 13.04 8.10
CA ILE A 130 -0.55 12.57 8.63
C ILE A 130 0.59 13.39 8.02
N SER A 131 1.51 13.87 8.85
CA SER A 131 2.75 14.52 8.38
C SER A 131 3.95 14.20 9.24
N THR A 132 5.11 14.71 8.82
CA THR A 132 6.37 14.60 9.55
C THR A 132 6.47 15.55 10.74
N ASP A 133 5.52 16.47 10.92
CA ASP A 133 5.55 17.42 12.04
C ASP A 133 5.38 16.68 13.37
N GLU A 134 6.10 17.11 14.39
CA GLU A 134 5.83 16.70 15.77
C GLU A 134 4.51 17.29 16.29
N SER A 135 4.04 16.77 17.43
CA SER A 135 2.75 17.15 18.03
C SER A 135 2.56 18.66 18.20
N GLU A 136 3.61 19.42 18.54
CA GLU A 136 3.53 20.89 18.62
C GLU A 136 3.22 21.54 17.27
N GLY A 137 3.85 21.07 16.19
CA GLY A 137 3.56 21.52 14.82
C GLY A 137 2.12 21.19 14.41
N LEU A 138 1.63 20.01 14.75
CA LEU A 138 0.24 19.63 14.50
C LEU A 138 -0.75 20.51 15.26
N MET A 139 -0.51 20.79 16.55
CA MET A 139 -1.36 21.70 17.32
C MET A 139 -1.44 23.10 16.71
N LYS A 140 -0.30 23.62 16.23
CA LYS A 140 -0.26 24.91 15.52
C LYS A 140 -1.09 24.87 14.24
N ALA A 141 -1.02 23.77 13.47
CA ALA A 141 -1.82 23.60 12.26
C ALA A 141 -3.33 23.56 12.57
N VAL A 142 -3.75 22.77 13.57
CA VAL A 142 -5.15 22.70 14.04
C VAL A 142 -5.67 24.07 14.42
N ALA A 143 -4.92 24.81 15.25
CA ALA A 143 -5.36 26.13 15.71
C ALA A 143 -5.42 27.17 14.59
N LYS A 144 -4.40 27.20 13.72
CA LYS A 144 -4.28 28.18 12.65
C LYS A 144 -5.36 27.98 11.57
N GLU A 145 -5.56 26.75 11.14
CA GLU A 145 -6.46 26.41 10.03
C GLU A 145 -7.86 25.98 10.53
N LYS A 146 -8.09 25.99 11.85
CA LYS A 146 -9.36 25.63 12.52
C LYS A 146 -9.85 24.24 12.13
N LEU A 147 -8.94 23.27 12.16
CA LEU A 147 -9.21 21.90 11.72
C LEU A 147 -10.00 21.13 12.78
N SER A 148 -11.02 20.40 12.36
CA SER A 148 -11.87 19.56 13.24
C SER A 148 -11.66 18.07 13.04
N TYR A 149 -10.86 17.67 12.06
CA TYR A 149 -10.49 16.28 11.81
C TYR A 149 -9.15 15.91 12.46
N THR A 150 -8.83 14.61 12.46
CA THR A 150 -7.67 14.09 13.20
C THR A 150 -6.37 14.38 12.47
N LEU A 151 -5.37 14.90 13.19
CA LEU A 151 -3.99 15.05 12.71
C LEU A 151 -3.05 14.14 13.51
N LEU A 152 -2.17 13.42 12.81
CA LEU A 152 -1.19 12.51 13.40
C LEU A 152 0.23 12.81 12.91
N SER A 153 1.19 12.49 13.76
CA SER A 153 2.63 12.64 13.54
C SER A 153 3.23 11.30 13.12
N ASP A 154 3.80 11.28 11.92
CA ASP A 154 4.71 10.26 11.38
C ASP A 154 6.12 10.86 11.30
N ALA A 155 6.58 11.44 12.42
CA ALA A 155 7.81 12.25 12.47
C ALA A 155 9.10 11.48 12.14
N ASP A 156 9.12 10.16 12.23
CA ASP A 156 10.23 9.29 11.80
C ASP A 156 10.04 8.71 10.39
N LEU A 157 8.92 9.04 9.73
CA LEU A 157 8.45 8.55 8.45
C LEU A 157 8.31 7.02 8.38
N SER A 158 8.14 6.33 9.52
CA SER A 158 8.03 4.88 9.53
C SER A 158 6.82 4.38 8.74
N LEU A 159 5.67 5.05 8.87
CA LEU A 159 4.49 4.71 8.08
C LEU A 159 4.68 5.13 6.62
N SER A 160 5.17 6.33 6.36
CA SER A 160 5.41 6.81 4.99
C SER A 160 6.36 5.91 4.19
N LYS A 161 7.38 5.33 4.85
CA LYS A 161 8.28 4.31 4.26
C LYS A 161 7.52 3.03 3.89
N GLN A 162 6.69 2.52 4.80
CA GLN A 162 5.92 1.29 4.57
C GLN A 162 4.78 1.47 3.54
N MET A 163 4.21 2.67 3.45
CA MET A 163 3.26 3.05 2.42
C MET A 163 3.94 3.23 1.04
N GLY A 164 5.28 3.21 0.98
CA GLY A 164 6.04 3.36 -0.26
C GLY A 164 6.03 4.78 -0.83
N ILE A 165 5.79 5.81 -0.01
CA ILE A 165 5.67 7.21 -0.44
C ILE A 165 6.79 8.12 0.08
N ALA A 166 7.70 7.62 0.91
CA ALA A 166 8.83 8.41 1.42
C ALA A 166 9.97 8.49 0.41
N TYR A 167 10.54 9.68 0.24
CA TYR A 167 11.71 9.93 -0.61
C TYR A 167 12.70 10.88 0.07
N LYS A 168 13.95 10.90 -0.41
CA LYS A 168 14.98 11.80 0.11
C LYS A 168 14.60 13.25 -0.18
N ALA A 169 14.50 14.06 0.86
CA ALA A 169 14.14 15.46 0.69
C ALA A 169 15.25 16.23 -0.06
N PRO A 170 14.87 17.24 -0.88
CA PRO A 170 15.83 18.20 -1.41
C PRO A 170 16.63 18.89 -0.29
N LYS A 171 17.89 19.22 -0.59
CA LYS A 171 18.85 19.77 0.40
C LYS A 171 18.33 21.01 1.14
N ASP A 172 17.53 21.83 0.46
CA ASP A 172 16.95 23.06 1.00
C ASP A 172 16.08 22.83 2.25
N TYR A 173 15.63 21.59 2.49
CA TYR A 173 14.82 21.24 3.65
C TYR A 173 15.63 20.63 4.81
N TRP A 174 16.90 20.27 4.60
CA TRP A 174 17.67 19.45 5.56
C TRP A 174 17.89 20.11 6.92
N GLU A 175 17.96 21.44 6.99
CA GLU A 175 18.07 22.15 8.27
C GLU A 175 16.74 22.25 9.03
N MET A 176 15.62 22.20 8.31
CA MET A 176 14.29 22.44 8.84
C MET A 176 13.63 21.13 9.29
N LEU A 177 13.78 20.04 8.54
CA LEU A 177 13.12 18.76 8.82
C LEU A 177 13.45 18.19 10.21
N PRO A 178 14.71 18.20 10.69
CA PRO A 178 14.99 17.76 12.06
C PRO A 178 14.34 18.66 13.11
N LYS A 179 14.13 19.95 12.83
CA LYS A 179 13.50 20.88 13.77
C LYS A 179 11.99 20.66 13.85
N THR A 180 11.33 20.45 12.71
CA THR A 180 9.86 20.28 12.65
C THR A 180 9.40 18.89 13.07
N SER A 181 10.25 17.87 12.94
CA SER A 181 9.98 16.50 13.37
C SER A 181 10.37 16.20 14.83
N GLY A 182 10.89 17.18 15.58
CA GLY A 182 11.42 16.95 16.92
C GLY A 182 12.66 16.05 16.93
N GLY A 183 13.46 16.11 15.87
CA GLY A 183 14.70 15.35 15.68
C GLY A 183 14.52 13.89 15.23
N LYS A 184 13.29 13.48 14.91
CA LYS A 184 12.96 12.08 14.57
C LYS A 184 13.21 11.76 13.09
N ASP A 185 13.12 12.74 12.20
CA ASP A 185 13.49 12.58 10.80
C ASP A 185 15.02 12.61 10.62
N THR A 186 15.66 11.50 10.99
CA THR A 186 17.11 11.32 10.88
C THR A 186 17.57 11.02 9.46
N ASP A 187 16.65 10.55 8.62
CA ASP A 187 16.91 10.18 7.23
C ASP A 187 16.71 11.38 6.26
N LEU A 188 16.19 12.52 6.73
CA LEU A 188 15.88 13.74 5.97
C LEU A 188 14.94 13.44 4.79
N LEU A 189 13.76 12.94 5.12
CA LEU A 189 12.78 12.44 4.17
C LEU A 189 11.54 13.32 4.11
N LEU A 190 10.82 13.19 3.02
CA LEU A 190 9.49 13.74 2.87
C LEU A 190 8.56 12.66 2.29
N PRO A 191 7.28 12.64 2.68
CA PRO A 191 6.29 11.89 1.93
C PRO A 191 5.96 12.63 0.63
N VAL A 192 5.80 11.88 -0.45
CA VAL A 192 5.01 12.36 -1.60
C VAL A 192 3.57 12.52 -1.13
N PRO A 193 2.98 13.73 -1.29
CA PRO A 193 1.63 13.98 -0.84
C PRO A 193 0.63 13.03 -1.50
N SER A 194 -0.24 12.45 -0.68
CA SER A 194 -1.17 11.43 -1.13
C SER A 194 -2.50 11.49 -0.38
N VAL A 195 -3.54 10.99 -1.04
CA VAL A 195 -4.88 10.79 -0.46
C VAL A 195 -5.30 9.37 -0.78
N PHE A 196 -5.66 8.61 0.26
CA PHE A 196 -6.22 7.27 0.13
C PHE A 196 -7.63 7.24 0.71
N ILE A 197 -8.52 6.44 0.11
CA ILE A 197 -9.81 6.09 0.73
C ILE A 197 -9.77 4.61 1.08
N LEU A 198 -10.02 4.33 2.36
CA LEU A 198 -9.87 3.01 2.97
C LEU A 198 -11.21 2.47 3.47
N ASP A 199 -11.42 1.16 3.32
CA ASP A 199 -12.48 0.46 4.03
C ASP A 199 -12.12 0.22 5.51
N GLN A 200 -13.03 -0.37 6.28
CA GLN A 200 -12.81 -0.70 7.70
C GLN A 200 -11.78 -1.83 7.93
N LYS A 201 -11.29 -2.48 6.87
CA LYS A 201 -10.21 -3.48 6.94
C LYS A 201 -8.85 -2.89 6.58
N GLY A 202 -8.80 -1.60 6.26
CA GLY A 202 -7.60 -0.90 5.80
C GLY A 202 -7.22 -1.19 4.35
N THR A 203 -8.14 -1.72 3.54
CA THR A 203 -7.93 -1.92 2.10
C THR A 203 -8.07 -0.60 1.36
N ILE A 204 -7.19 -0.32 0.41
CA ILE A 204 -7.21 0.90 -0.42
C ILE A 204 -8.22 0.72 -1.56
N HIS A 205 -9.19 1.63 -1.67
CA HIS A 205 -10.19 1.64 -2.75
C HIS A 205 -10.04 2.83 -3.70
N PHE A 206 -9.34 3.87 -3.25
CA PHE A 206 -8.94 4.99 -4.07
C PHE A 206 -7.58 5.51 -3.61
N GLU A 207 -6.78 5.97 -4.56
CA GLU A 207 -5.54 6.67 -4.30
C GLU A 207 -5.34 7.84 -5.26
N PHE A 208 -4.81 8.93 -4.72
CA PHE A 208 -4.24 10.02 -5.49
C PHE A 208 -2.85 10.30 -4.93
N ILE A 209 -1.82 10.12 -5.77
CA ILE A 209 -0.42 10.26 -5.38
C ILE A 209 0.26 11.06 -6.49
N ASN A 210 0.93 12.16 -6.14
CA ASN A 210 1.56 13.00 -7.15
C ASN A 210 2.96 13.50 -6.73
N PRO A 211 4.03 13.07 -7.42
CA PRO A 211 5.40 13.54 -7.17
C PRO A 211 5.56 15.05 -7.22
N ASP A 212 4.80 15.75 -8.09
CA ASP A 212 4.71 17.20 -8.02
C ASP A 212 3.83 17.61 -6.83
N PHE A 213 4.50 17.95 -5.72
CA PHE A 213 3.84 18.39 -4.50
C PHE A 213 3.00 19.68 -4.65
N LYS A 214 2.98 20.33 -5.81
CA LYS A 214 2.08 21.46 -6.10
C LYS A 214 0.72 20.98 -6.61
N GLN A 215 0.68 19.81 -7.23
CA GLN A 215 -0.57 19.17 -7.65
C GLN A 215 -1.26 18.56 -6.43
N ARG A 216 -2.56 18.81 -6.33
CA ARG A 216 -3.39 18.40 -5.20
C ARG A 216 -4.71 17.88 -5.70
N LEU A 217 -5.21 16.84 -5.03
CA LEU A 217 -6.59 16.43 -5.20
C LEU A 217 -7.49 17.59 -4.75
N SER A 218 -8.39 18.03 -5.63
CA SER A 218 -9.36 19.07 -5.27
C SER A 218 -10.43 18.50 -4.35
N SER A 219 -10.98 19.33 -3.45
CA SER A 219 -12.06 18.95 -2.56
C SER A 219 -13.28 18.39 -3.30
N ASN A 220 -13.63 18.97 -4.45
CA ASN A 220 -14.74 18.49 -5.27
C ASN A 220 -14.47 17.11 -5.86
N LEU A 221 -13.24 16.85 -6.32
CA LEU A 221 -12.89 15.54 -6.85
C LEU A 221 -12.85 14.48 -5.73
N LEU A 222 -12.36 14.85 -4.54
CA LEU A 222 -12.41 13.98 -3.36
C LEU A 222 -13.85 13.61 -2.98
N LEU A 223 -14.76 14.60 -2.92
CA LEU A 223 -16.18 14.37 -2.63
C LEU A 223 -16.82 13.45 -3.68
N ALA A 224 -16.53 13.67 -4.96
CA ALA A 224 -17.04 12.84 -6.04
C ALA A 224 -16.51 11.40 -5.96
N ALA A 225 -15.21 11.21 -5.72
CA ALA A 225 -14.61 9.89 -5.53
C ALA A 225 -15.20 9.16 -4.32
N ALA A 226 -15.26 9.84 -3.16
CA ALA A 226 -15.81 9.29 -1.92
C ALA A 226 -17.30 8.91 -2.05
N SER A 227 -18.09 9.72 -2.76
CA SER A 227 -19.49 9.39 -3.04
C SER A 227 -19.63 8.19 -3.98
N SER A 228 -18.71 8.02 -4.94
CA SER A 228 -18.81 6.98 -5.97
C SER A 228 -18.47 5.58 -5.46
N ILE A 229 -17.54 5.49 -4.51
CA ILE A 229 -17.05 4.19 -3.99
C ILE A 229 -17.69 3.79 -2.66
N LYS A 230 -18.59 4.62 -2.11
CA LYS A 230 -19.16 4.42 -0.76
C LYS A 230 -19.85 3.05 -0.60
N GLU A 231 -20.46 2.53 -1.66
CA GLU A 231 -21.16 1.23 -1.62
C GLU A 231 -20.19 0.03 -1.55
N ASP A 232 -18.91 0.25 -1.84
CA ASP A 232 -17.85 -0.77 -1.85
C ASP A 232 -17.07 -0.88 -0.52
N LEU A 233 -17.35 -0.02 0.48
CA LEU A 233 -16.57 0.16 1.72
C LEU A 233 -17.17 -0.46 2.99
#